data_AF-A0A956RWE6-F1
#
_entry.id   AF-A0A956RWE6-F1
#
_cell.length_a   1.000
_cell.length_b   1.000
_cell.length_c   1.000
_cell.angle_alpha   90.00
_cell.angle_beta   90.00
_cell.angle_gamma   90.00
#
_symmetry.space_group_name_H-M   'P 1'
#
loop_
_entity.id
_entity.type
_entity.pdbx_description
1 polymer ?
#
loop_
_entity_poly.entity_id
_entity_poly.type
_entity_poly.pdbx_seq_one_letter_code
_entity_poly.pdbx_strand_id
1 'polypeptide(L)'
;MNELKDARPIFLWAQEHGDTRIVERILVRVLPILIERKIELTVDQIESEQTLFLPVDLVNSINSAANELVDSFNLEGDCRV
;
A
#
# COMPACT_ATOMS: atom_id res chain seq x y z
N MET A 1 -10.92 17.57 -0.38
CA MET A 1 -9.69 17.54 0.43
C MET A 1 -9.03 16.20 0.15
N ASN A 2 -7.80 16.17 -0.35
CA ASN A 2 -7.09 14.91 -0.54
C ASN A 2 -6.51 14.52 0.82
N GLU A 3 -7.22 13.68 1.55
CA GLU A 3 -6.75 13.12 2.80
C GLU A 3 -5.56 12.20 2.52
N LEU A 4 -4.52 12.28 3.36
CA LEU A 4 -3.32 11.46 3.28
C LEU A 4 -3.38 10.41 4.40
N LYS A 5 -3.01 9.18 4.09
CA LYS A 5 -2.92 8.07 5.04
C LYS A 5 -1.59 7.34 4.86
N ASP A 6 -1.07 6.80 5.95
CA ASP A 6 0.16 6.02 5.91
C ASP A 6 -0.11 4.65 5.26
N ALA A 7 0.58 4.37 4.15
CA ALA A 7 0.50 3.11 3.43
C ALA A 7 1.53 2.08 3.90
N ARG A 8 2.54 2.50 4.69
CA ARG A 8 3.64 1.62 5.08
C ARG A 8 3.20 0.35 5.81
N PRO A 9 2.23 0.39 6.75
CA PRO A 9 1.78 -0.81 7.44
C PRO A 9 1.28 -1.91 6.49
N ILE A 10 0.71 -1.54 5.34
CA ILE A 10 0.24 -2.50 4.33
C ILE A 10 1.41 -3.25 3.72
N PHE A 11 2.46 -2.52 3.31
CA PHE A 11 3.62 -3.12 2.67
C PHE A 11 4.40 -4.00 3.64
N LEU A 12 4.58 -3.55 4.90
CA LEU A 12 5.22 -4.35 5.94
C LEU A 12 4.46 -5.65 6.21
N TRP A 13 3.14 -5.55 6.41
CA TRP A 13 2.32 -6.74 6.61
C TRP A 13 2.38 -7.69 5.42
N ALA A 14 2.32 -7.15 4.20
CA ALA A 14 2.39 -7.95 2.97
C ALA A 14 3.74 -8.66 2.85
N GLN A 15 4.84 -8.00 3.21
CA GLN A 15 6.18 -8.61 3.25
C GLN A 15 6.28 -9.74 4.28
N GLU A 16 5.63 -9.61 5.44
CA GLU A 16 5.65 -10.62 6.50
C GLU A 16 4.83 -11.89 6.15
N HIS A 17 3.78 -11.75 5.34
CA HIS A 17 2.81 -12.81 5.08
C HIS A 17 2.84 -13.32 3.63
N GLY A 18 3.40 -12.55 2.70
CA GLY A 18 3.43 -12.82 1.26
C GLY A 18 4.73 -13.46 0.79
N ASP A 19 4.85 -13.59 -0.54
CA ASP A 19 6.08 -14.07 -1.17
C ASP A 19 7.17 -12.98 -1.26
N THR A 20 8.40 -13.39 -1.59
CA THR A 20 9.59 -12.51 -1.66
C THR A 20 9.45 -11.31 -2.62
N ARG A 21 8.47 -11.30 -3.53
CA ARG A 21 8.23 -10.21 -4.50
C ARG A 21 6.86 -9.56 -4.34
N ILE A 22 6.28 -9.68 -3.16
CA ILE A 22 4.92 -9.23 -2.92
C ILE A 22 4.75 -7.72 -3.10
N VAL A 23 5.74 -6.93 -2.68
CA VAL A 23 5.71 -5.46 -2.82
C VAL A 23 5.69 -5.06 -4.28
N GLU A 24 6.54 -5.67 -5.11
CA GLU A 24 6.56 -5.44 -6.55
C GLU A 24 5.23 -5.81 -7.20
N ARG A 25 4.62 -6.93 -6.78
CA ARG A 25 3.31 -7.36 -7.29
C ARG A 25 2.22 -6.36 -6.93
N ILE A 26 2.22 -5.83 -5.71
CA ILE A 26 1.30 -4.77 -5.28
C ILE A 26 1.52 -3.52 -6.14
N LEU A 27 2.77 -3.06 -6.29
CA LEU A 27 3.11 -1.89 -7.09
C LEU A 27 2.66 -2.03 -8.55
N VAL A 28 2.86 -3.20 -9.16
CA VAL A 28 2.39 -3.48 -10.53
C VAL A 28 0.86 -3.38 -10.64
N ARG A 29 0.10 -3.80 -9.61
CA ARG A 29 -1.36 -3.69 -9.61
C ARG A 29 -1.85 -2.25 -9.51
N VAL A 30 -1.16 -1.40 -8.74
CA VAL A 30 -1.54 0.01 -8.57
C VAL A 30 -0.83 0.96 -9.55
N LEU A 31 0.07 0.43 -10.39
CA LEU A 31 0.84 1.20 -11.37
C LEU A 31 0.00 2.11 -12.27
N PRO A 32 -1.18 1.69 -12.79
CA PRO A 32 -2.02 2.58 -13.58
C PRO A 32 -2.42 3.85 -12.82
N ILE A 33 -2.75 3.72 -11.53
CA ILE A 33 -3.15 4.83 -10.65
C ILE A 33 -1.95 5.73 -10.35
N LEU A 34 -0.78 5.14 -10.12
CA LEU A 34 0.48 5.87 -9.93
C LEU A 34 0.81 6.73 -11.16
N ILE A 35 0.69 6.18 -12.36
CA ILE A 35 0.93 6.89 -13.63
C ILE A 35 -0.08 8.02 -13.82
N GLU A 36 -1.38 7.75 -13.65
CA GLU A 36 -2.44 8.75 -13.79
C GLU A 36 -2.20 9.96 -12.88
N ARG A 37 -1.71 9.71 -11.66
CA ARG A 37 -1.47 10.73 -10.64
C ARG A 37 -0.07 11.30 -10.63
N LYS A 38 0.82 10.80 -11.49
CA LYS A 38 2.25 11.17 -11.52
C LYS A 38 2.92 11.01 -10.15
N ILE A 39 2.59 9.91 -9.45
CA ILE A 39 3.20 9.54 -8.18
C ILE A 39 4.28 8.51 -8.47
N GLU A 40 5.51 8.83 -8.09
CA GLU A 40 6.62 7.88 -8.10
C GLU A 40 6.66 7.16 -6.76
N LEU A 41 6.50 5.84 -6.79
CA LEU A 41 6.62 4.98 -5.62
C LEU A 41 7.46 3.76 -5.98
N THR A 42 8.57 3.59 -5.27
CA THR A 42 9.54 2.52 -5.50
C THR A 42 9.67 1.61 -4.29
N VAL A 43 10.17 0.38 -4.51
CA VAL A 43 10.46 -0.57 -3.43
C VAL A 43 11.47 0.03 -2.46
N ASP A 44 12.54 0.66 -2.97
CA ASP A 44 13.58 1.29 -2.15
C ASP A 44 13.00 2.37 -1.22
N GLN A 45 12.02 3.17 -1.68
CA GLN A 45 11.33 4.14 -0.83
C GLN A 45 10.47 3.46 0.23
N ILE A 46 9.75 2.39 -0.10
CA ILE A 46 8.94 1.65 0.88
C ILE A 46 9.81 1.05 1.99
N GLU A 47 11.00 0.57 1.64
CA GLU A 47 11.93 -0.04 2.59
C GLU A 47 12.69 0.99 3.46
N SER A 48 13.12 2.10 2.87
CA SER A 48 13.90 3.15 3.57
C SER A 48 13.03 4.16 4.33
N GLU A 49 11.84 4.43 3.80
CA GLU A 49 10.74 5.28 4.31
C GLU A 49 10.27 4.93 5.73
N GLN A 50 10.47 5.75 6.79
CA GLN A 50 9.83 5.44 8.08
C GLN A 50 8.30 5.43 8.04
N THR A 51 7.72 6.35 7.26
CA THR A 51 6.28 6.57 7.07
C THR A 51 6.03 6.92 5.61
N LEU A 52 4.96 6.42 5.01
CA LEU A 52 4.65 6.61 3.60
C LEU A 52 3.25 7.21 3.44
N PHE A 53 3.15 8.53 3.47
CA PHE A 53 1.87 9.24 3.34
C PHE A 53 1.43 9.34 1.88
N LEU A 54 0.34 8.67 1.55
CA LEU A 54 -0.25 8.66 0.21
C LEU A 54 -1.73 9.10 0.25
N PRO A 55 -2.30 9.58 -0.86
CA PRO A 55 -3.73 9.85 -0.97
C PRO A 55 -4.57 8.63 -0.54
N VAL A 56 -5.59 8.84 0.29
CA VAL A 56 -6.41 7.76 0.89
C VAL A 56 -6.95 6.76 -0.14
N ASP A 57 -7.36 7.24 -1.31
CA ASP A 57 -7.84 6.39 -2.40
C ASP A 57 -6.74 5.52 -3.02
N LEU A 58 -5.51 6.03 -3.14
CA LEU A 58 -4.34 5.22 -3.50
C LEU A 58 -4.04 4.20 -2.38
N VAL A 59 -4.11 4.60 -1.11
CA VAL A 59 -3.93 3.67 0.03
C VAL A 59 -4.97 2.56 0.01
N ASN A 60 -6.23 2.86 -0.26
CA ASN A 60 -7.30 1.88 -0.39
C ASN A 60 -7.04 0.91 -1.56
N SER A 61 -6.51 1.43 -2.67
CA SER A 61 -6.15 0.60 -3.84
C SER A 61 -4.96 -0.32 -3.53
N ILE A 62 -3.96 0.17 -2.81
CA ILE A 62 -2.82 -0.61 -2.31
C ILE A 62 -3.31 -1.70 -1.35
N ASN A 63 -4.20 -1.37 -0.41
CA ASN A 63 -4.80 -2.31 0.52
C ASN A 63 -5.58 -3.42 -0.19
N SER A 64 -6.40 -3.05 -1.18
CA SER A 64 -7.13 -4.02 -2.01
C SER A 64 -6.18 -4.96 -2.75
N ALA A 65 -5.12 -4.41 -3.35
CA ALA A 65 -4.12 -5.21 -4.05
C ALA A 65 -3.36 -6.16 -3.10
N ALA A 66 -3.03 -5.73 -1.89
CA ALA A 66 -2.41 -6.58 -0.88
C ALA A 66 -3.34 -7.72 -0.45
N ASN A 67 -4.62 -7.43 -0.22
CA ASN A 67 -5.63 -8.42 0.18
C ASN A 67 -5.89 -9.48 -0.88
N GLU A 68 -5.84 -9.11 -2.15
CA GLU A 68 -5.94 -10.06 -3.27
C GLU A 68 -4.73 -11.01 -3.37
N LEU A 69 -3.56 -10.59 -2.87
CA LEU A 69 -2.31 -11.30 -3.08
C LEU A 69 -1.86 -12.17 -1.88
N VAL A 70 -2.23 -11.79 -0.65
CA VAL A 70 -1.69 -12.37 0.60
C VAL A 70 -2.77 -12.88 1.57
N ASP A 71 -4.05 -12.77 1.20
CA ASP A 71 -5.24 -13.02 2.04
C ASP A 71 -5.46 -11.98 3.19
N SER A 72 -6.57 -11.24 3.12
CA SER A 72 -7.16 -10.31 4.13
C SER A 72 -6.25 -9.63 5.18
N PHE A 73 -5.63 -8.50 4.81
CA PHE A 73 -5.21 -7.42 5.71
C PHE A 73 -6.37 -6.46 6.02
N ASN A 74 -6.66 -6.25 7.29
CA ASN A 74 -7.58 -5.22 7.76
C ASN A 74 -6.81 -4.05 8.34
N LEU A 75 -6.72 -2.95 7.58
CA LEU A 75 -6.33 -1.63 8.09
C LEU A 75 -7.35 -1.04 9.09
N GLU A 76 -8.49 -1.70 9.30
CA GLU A 76 -9.53 -1.32 10.26
C GLU A 76 -9.12 -1.72 11.68
N GLY A 77 -8.13 -1.01 12.22
CA GLY A 77 -7.83 -0.94 13.64
C GLY A 77 -8.38 0.30 14.34
N ASP A 78 -9.21 1.12 13.67
CA ASP A 78 -9.74 2.37 14.25
C ASP A 78 -11.22 2.63 13.88
N CYS A 79 -12.06 1.61 14.10
CA CYS A 79 -13.50 1.79 14.27
C CYS A 79 -13.84 1.43 15.72
N ARG A 80 -13.64 2.40 16.64
CA ARG A 80 -14.37 2.39 17.92
C ARG A 80 -15.62 3.25 17.78
N VAL A 81 -16.75 2.56 17.80
CA VAL A 81 -18.10 3.04 18.17
C VAL A 81 -18.09 4.03 19.33
#